data_AF-A0A944Q9X2-F1
#
_entry.id   AF-A0A944Q9X2-F1
#
_cell.length_a   1.000
_cell.length_b   1.000
_cell.length_c   1.000
_cell.angle_alpha   90.00
_cell.angle_beta   90.00
_cell.angle_gamma   90.00
#
_symmetry.space_group_name_H-M   'P 1'
#
loop_
_entity.id
_entity.type
_entity.pdbx_description
1 polymer ?
#
loop_
_entity_poly.entity_id
_entity_poly.type
_entity_poly.pdbx_seq_one_letter_code
_entity_poly.pdbx_strand_id
1 'polypeptide(L)'
;MSNFLFATLDAGGNLPPAVGIACELVRLGHQVRFLGHPQQAAAIRASGAEFQPYRHSPQMDMAVQMPTLRQISMLVSVFTDAGIAQDVVEEARKERPDVVIVDCLLLGAIDAAAKAGLFTVVLMHSFYSFFDGPFRRTPITAALAMRGLGPRRVMSQAQRVLVCADRWLDPAGSPGRKGIGNQNGKVLWSGAVVDVDRPARGTAPGSIPRVLISLSTTAFNVQEAFMQKAVNAVAEMPVEVILTTGPAIDPAAIQAPSNVAVHNYLPDREVMPECNAVLGHGGHATTMLALAHDLPLVAAPMHPLLDQRMVGQAVQDAGAGLLIKASAPTDEIARALGIVLDSEAIRLAASAVGRRLRGADGALTGARLLAELSG
;
A
#
# COMPACT_ATOMS: atom_id res chain seq x y z
N MET A 1 28.52 10.11 -2.61
CA MET A 1 27.28 10.85 -2.85
C MET A 1 26.75 10.36 -4.18
N SER A 2 25.50 9.90 -4.20
CA SER A 2 24.88 9.24 -5.36
C SER A 2 23.59 9.95 -5.74
N ASN A 3 23.15 9.80 -6.98
CA ASN A 3 21.92 10.35 -7.55
C ASN A 3 20.89 9.23 -7.77
N PHE A 4 19.68 9.43 -7.23
CA PHE A 4 18.55 8.52 -7.38
C PHE A 4 17.39 9.20 -8.12
N LEU A 5 16.86 8.50 -9.13
CA LEU A 5 15.64 8.91 -9.84
C LEU A 5 14.51 7.95 -9.50
N PHE A 6 13.47 8.44 -8.83
CA PHE A 6 12.24 7.71 -8.55
C PHE A 6 11.18 8.01 -9.61
N ALA A 7 10.42 6.99 -10.04
CA ALA A 7 9.25 7.14 -10.89
C ALA A 7 8.04 6.49 -10.19
N THR A 8 7.06 7.30 -9.81
CA THR A 8 5.89 6.87 -9.05
C THR A 8 4.58 7.13 -9.79
N LEU A 9 3.54 6.41 -9.39
CA LEU A 9 2.15 6.60 -9.83
C LEU A 9 1.33 7.22 -8.69
N ASP A 10 0.30 8.01 -8.97
CA ASP A 10 -0.67 8.40 -7.94
C ASP A 10 -1.77 7.33 -7.81
N ALA A 11 -1.51 6.34 -6.94
CA ALA A 11 -2.44 5.25 -6.62
C ALA A 11 -2.66 5.12 -5.10
N GLY A 12 -2.41 6.20 -4.34
CA GLY A 12 -2.56 6.26 -2.88
C GLY A 12 -1.50 5.48 -2.11
N GLY A 13 -1.60 4.15 -2.07
CA GLY A 13 -0.82 3.29 -1.16
C GLY A 13 0.65 3.11 -1.52
N ASN A 14 1.07 3.57 -2.71
CA ASN A 14 2.39 3.31 -3.26
C ASN A 14 3.41 4.44 -3.02
N LEU A 15 2.92 5.67 -2.85
CA LEU A 15 3.77 6.84 -2.61
C LEU A 15 4.46 6.83 -1.22
N PRO A 16 3.78 6.48 -0.10
CA PRO A 16 4.40 6.59 1.22
C PRO A 16 5.71 5.78 1.38
N PRO A 17 5.82 4.53 0.89
CA PRO A 17 7.10 3.83 0.93
C PRO A 17 8.22 4.51 0.15
N ALA A 18 7.92 5.07 -1.02
CA ALA A 18 8.90 5.78 -1.84
C ALA A 18 9.40 7.05 -1.14
N VAL A 19 8.48 7.85 -0.60
CA VAL A 19 8.78 9.10 0.12
C VAL A 19 9.56 8.84 1.41
N GLY A 20 9.20 7.79 2.16
CA GLY A 20 9.93 7.42 3.38
C GLY A 20 11.39 7.05 3.10
N ILE A 21 11.64 6.23 2.07
CA ILE A 21 13.00 5.87 1.66
C ILE A 21 13.76 7.10 1.12
N ALA A 22 13.09 7.96 0.34
CA ALA A 22 13.70 9.18 -0.18
C ALA A 22 14.15 10.13 0.92
N CYS A 23 13.34 10.31 1.98
CA CYS A 23 13.69 11.11 3.15
C CYS A 23 15.02 10.62 3.77
N GLU A 24 15.17 9.31 3.94
CA GLU A 24 16.40 8.72 4.49
C GLU A 24 17.60 8.83 3.54
N LEU A 25 17.40 8.68 2.22
CA LEU A 25 18.46 8.93 1.23
C LEU A 25 18.95 10.38 1.26
N VAL A 26 18.04 11.35 1.35
CA VAL A 26 18.38 12.78 1.51
C VAL A 26 19.12 13.02 2.82
N ARG A 27 18.66 12.41 3.93
CA ARG A 27 19.32 12.50 5.25
C ARG A 27 20.73 11.92 5.24
N LEU A 28 20.97 10.87 4.44
CA LEU A 28 22.28 10.27 4.21
C LEU A 28 23.16 11.08 3.23
N GLY A 29 22.66 12.20 2.70
CA GLY A 29 23.42 13.12 1.84
C GLY A 29 23.41 12.76 0.36
N HIS A 30 22.47 11.92 -0.10
CA HIS A 30 22.29 11.61 -1.51
C HIS A 30 21.35 12.61 -2.20
N GLN A 31 21.46 12.73 -3.53
CA GLN A 31 20.52 13.50 -4.34
C GLN A 31 19.36 12.62 -4.76
N VAL A 32 18.13 13.10 -4.56
CA VAL A 32 16.92 12.34 -4.89
C VAL A 32 15.98 13.20 -5.71
N ARG A 33 15.58 12.69 -6.87
CA ARG A 33 14.58 13.30 -7.73
C ARG A 33 13.43 12.33 -8.01
N PHE A 34 12.21 12.87 -8.09
CA PHE A 34 11.02 12.14 -8.47
C PHE A 34 10.45 12.63 -9.79
N LEU A 35 10.01 11.67 -10.60
CA LEU A 35 8.96 11.84 -11.61
C LEU A 35 7.65 11.28 -11.06
N GLY A 36 6.58 12.07 -11.18
CA GLY A 36 5.27 11.70 -10.64
C GLY A 36 4.14 12.59 -11.15
N HIS A 37 2.94 12.34 -10.65
CA HIS A 37 1.79 13.20 -10.94
C HIS A 37 1.83 14.47 -10.08
N PRO A 38 1.34 15.63 -10.55
CA PRO A 38 1.39 16.89 -9.82
C PRO A 38 0.86 16.85 -8.38
N GLN A 39 -0.14 16.00 -8.12
CA GLN A 39 -0.75 15.78 -6.81
C GLN A 39 0.26 15.27 -5.76
N GLN A 40 1.32 14.59 -6.19
CA GLN A 40 2.35 14.02 -5.32
C GLN A 40 3.40 15.05 -4.89
N ALA A 41 3.43 16.23 -5.52
CA ALA A 41 4.51 17.20 -5.40
C ALA A 41 4.73 17.68 -3.95
N ALA A 42 3.65 17.92 -3.20
CA ALA A 42 3.74 18.41 -1.83
C ALA A 42 4.40 17.37 -0.91
N ALA A 43 3.93 16.11 -0.96
CA ALA A 43 4.47 15.02 -0.16
C ALA A 43 5.93 14.71 -0.51
N ILE A 44 6.27 14.73 -1.80
CA ILE A 44 7.64 14.48 -2.27
C ILE A 44 8.59 15.60 -1.81
N ARG A 45 8.23 16.87 -2.01
CA ARG A 45 9.07 18.00 -1.59
C ARG A 45 9.27 18.05 -0.07
N ALA A 46 8.27 17.62 0.71
CA ALA A 46 8.39 17.52 2.16
C ALA A 46 9.48 16.52 2.62
N SER A 47 9.86 15.54 1.79
CA SER A 47 10.99 14.65 2.07
C SER A 47 12.37 15.25 1.78
N GLY A 48 12.43 16.46 1.23
CA GLY A 48 13.65 17.10 0.76
C GLY A 48 14.09 16.68 -0.65
N ALA A 49 13.33 15.79 -1.31
CA ALA A 49 13.58 15.40 -2.69
C ALA A 49 13.09 16.45 -3.71
N GLU A 50 13.74 16.47 -4.87
CA GLU A 50 13.31 17.26 -6.00
C GLU A 50 12.10 16.59 -6.69
N PHE A 51 11.17 17.40 -7.21
CA PHE A 51 9.98 16.91 -7.90
C PHE A 51 9.86 17.52 -9.28
N GLN A 52 9.67 16.66 -10.28
CA GLN A 52 9.37 16.99 -11.66
C GLN A 52 8.07 16.27 -12.07
N PRO A 53 7.02 16.97 -12.53
CA PRO A 53 5.83 16.29 -13.03
C PRO A 53 6.14 15.58 -14.36
N TYR A 54 5.42 14.48 -14.62
CA TYR A 54 5.37 13.89 -15.96
C TYR A 54 4.91 14.93 -16.99
N ARG A 55 5.54 14.93 -18.17
CA ARG A 55 5.21 15.82 -19.29
C ARG A 55 4.19 15.19 -20.23
N HIS A 56 4.27 13.87 -20.38
CA HIS A 56 3.51 13.14 -21.40
C HIS A 56 2.40 12.25 -20.81
N SER A 57 2.33 12.11 -19.48
CA SER A 57 1.30 11.29 -18.80
C SER A 57 -0.04 12.01 -18.73
N PRO A 58 -1.18 11.33 -18.99
CA PRO A 58 -2.50 11.88 -18.70
C PRO A 58 -2.70 12.05 -17.19
N GLN A 59 -3.54 13.01 -16.80
CA GLN A 59 -4.06 13.06 -15.42
C GLN A 59 -5.02 11.91 -15.19
N MET A 60 -4.88 11.25 -14.04
CA MET A 60 -5.75 10.17 -13.61
C MET A 60 -6.33 10.49 -12.24
N ASP A 61 -7.62 10.20 -12.08
CA ASP A 61 -8.29 10.27 -10.80
C ASP A 61 -8.83 8.88 -10.42
N MET A 62 -8.22 8.28 -9.39
CA MET A 62 -8.58 6.97 -8.85
C MET A 62 -9.81 7.02 -7.93
N ALA A 63 -10.32 8.22 -7.61
CA ALA A 63 -11.53 8.42 -6.82
C ALA A 63 -12.81 8.34 -7.67
N VAL A 64 -12.70 8.31 -9.00
CA VAL A 64 -13.86 8.20 -9.89
C VAL A 64 -14.35 6.76 -9.97
N GLN A 65 -15.59 6.52 -9.54
CA GLN A 65 -16.24 5.22 -9.71
C GLN A 65 -16.43 4.89 -11.20
N MET A 66 -16.17 3.63 -11.57
CA MET A 66 -16.34 3.17 -12.93
C MET A 66 -16.63 1.67 -13.02
N PRO A 67 -17.27 1.19 -14.10
CA PRO A 67 -17.47 -0.23 -14.32
C PRO A 67 -16.15 -1.00 -14.36
N THR A 68 -16.12 -2.23 -13.85
CA THR A 68 -14.90 -3.04 -13.72
C THR A 68 -14.11 -3.19 -15.02
N LEU A 69 -14.76 -3.35 -16.17
CA LEU A 69 -14.08 -3.43 -17.47
C LEU A 69 -13.35 -2.12 -17.82
N ARG A 70 -13.95 -0.96 -17.50
CA ARG A 70 -13.32 0.35 -17.69
C ARG A 70 -12.15 0.55 -16.73
N GLN A 71 -12.29 0.09 -15.48
CA GLN A 71 -11.21 0.11 -14.49
C GLN A 71 -10.01 -0.73 -14.93
N ILE A 72 -10.25 -1.96 -15.44
CA ILE A 72 -9.20 -2.82 -16.00
C ILE A 72 -8.51 -2.13 -17.17
N SER A 73 -9.27 -1.54 -18.10
CA SER A 73 -8.71 -0.82 -19.25
C SER A 73 -7.84 0.36 -18.81
N MET A 74 -8.31 1.15 -17.84
CA MET A 74 -7.57 2.27 -17.25
C MET A 74 -6.27 1.78 -16.59
N LEU A 75 -6.32 0.75 -15.74
CA LEU A 75 -5.12 0.21 -15.08
C LEU A 75 -4.09 -0.27 -16.11
N VAL A 76 -4.52 -0.99 -17.15
CA VAL A 76 -3.60 -1.46 -18.20
C VAL A 76 -3.03 -0.27 -18.98
N SER A 77 -3.84 0.75 -19.27
CA SER A 77 -3.34 1.97 -19.93
C SER A 77 -2.23 2.63 -19.13
N VAL A 78 -2.44 2.79 -17.83
CA VAL A 78 -1.49 3.45 -16.91
C VAL A 78 -0.23 2.63 -16.72
N PHE A 79 -0.36 1.31 -16.53
CA PHE A 79 0.78 0.42 -16.33
C PHE A 79 1.66 0.32 -17.59
N THR A 80 1.12 0.69 -18.76
CA THR A 80 1.80 0.64 -20.06
C THR A 80 1.99 2.01 -20.68
N ASP A 81 1.83 3.09 -19.92
CA ASP A 81 1.86 4.45 -20.43
C ASP A 81 3.23 4.78 -21.05
N ALA A 82 3.22 5.03 -22.36
CA ALA A 82 4.43 5.33 -23.12
C ALA A 82 4.99 6.72 -22.81
N GLY A 83 4.14 7.65 -22.36
CA GLY A 83 4.55 8.99 -21.96
C GLY A 83 5.36 8.96 -20.67
N ILE A 84 4.89 8.22 -19.65
CA ILE A 84 5.65 7.95 -18.42
C ILE A 84 6.98 7.28 -18.76
N ALA A 85 6.95 6.25 -19.62
CA ALA A 85 8.17 5.54 -20.02
C ALA A 85 9.19 6.46 -20.72
N GLN A 86 8.71 7.36 -21.59
CA GLN A 86 9.53 8.36 -22.26
C GLN A 86 10.12 9.36 -21.26
N ASP A 87 9.32 9.90 -20.35
CA ASP A 87 9.76 10.87 -19.34
C ASP A 87 10.85 10.30 -18.44
N VAL A 88 10.73 9.03 -18.02
CA VAL A 88 11.74 8.34 -17.21
C VAL A 88 13.07 8.24 -17.95
N VAL A 89 13.05 7.83 -19.22
CA VAL A 89 14.28 7.68 -20.02
C VAL A 89 14.91 9.04 -20.35
N GLU A 90 14.12 10.06 -20.68
CA GLU A 90 14.60 11.41 -20.97
C GLU A 90 15.27 12.03 -19.74
N GLU A 91 14.60 11.98 -18.58
CA GLU A 91 15.14 12.54 -17.35
C GLU A 91 16.39 11.79 -16.89
N ALA A 92 16.39 10.45 -16.98
CA ALA A 92 17.57 9.65 -16.64
C ALA A 92 18.77 9.96 -17.56
N ARG A 93 18.56 10.25 -18.85
CA ARG A 93 19.64 10.66 -19.76
C ARG A 93 20.19 12.05 -19.43
N LYS A 94 19.32 12.96 -19.00
CA LYS A 94 19.68 14.33 -18.63
C LYS A 94 20.47 14.37 -17.32
N GLU A 95 19.99 13.69 -16.30
CA GLU A 95 20.52 13.77 -14.93
C GLU A 95 21.55 12.69 -14.60
N ARG A 96 21.55 11.60 -15.37
CA ARG A 96 22.45 10.44 -15.21
C ARG A 96 22.43 9.90 -13.77
N PRO A 97 21.28 9.41 -13.28
CA PRO A 97 21.20 8.82 -11.94
C PRO A 97 22.00 7.52 -11.88
N ASP A 98 22.57 7.25 -10.71
CA ASP A 98 23.27 5.99 -10.44
C ASP A 98 22.27 4.82 -10.36
N VAL A 99 21.06 5.10 -9.85
CA VAL A 99 19.97 4.13 -9.74
C VAL A 99 18.64 4.77 -10.12
N VAL A 100 17.88 4.08 -10.97
CA VAL A 100 16.49 4.42 -11.30
C VAL A 100 15.54 3.49 -10.55
N ILE A 101 14.71 4.05 -9.69
CA ILE A 101 13.72 3.32 -8.89
C ILE A 101 12.35 3.51 -9.54
N VAL A 102 11.71 2.42 -9.95
CA VAL A 102 10.40 2.48 -10.63
C VAL A 102 9.37 1.69 -9.84
N ASP A 103 8.20 2.30 -9.60
CA ASP A 103 7.06 1.63 -8.98
C ASP A 103 6.67 0.35 -9.74
N CYS A 104 6.35 -0.72 -9.01
CA CYS A 104 6.03 -2.03 -9.56
C CYS A 104 4.82 -2.07 -10.51
N LEU A 105 3.96 -1.05 -10.47
CA LEU A 105 2.82 -0.91 -11.38
C LEU A 105 3.19 -0.30 -12.74
N LEU A 106 4.29 0.45 -12.83
CA LEU A 106 4.71 1.15 -14.05
C LEU A 106 5.54 0.24 -14.97
N LEU A 107 4.94 -0.86 -15.44
CA LEU A 107 5.62 -1.88 -16.25
C LEU A 107 6.24 -1.32 -17.54
N GLY A 108 5.58 -0.37 -18.21
CA GLY A 108 6.11 0.32 -19.37
C GLY A 108 7.41 1.08 -19.07
N ALA A 109 7.45 1.78 -17.93
CA ALA A 109 8.65 2.50 -17.49
C ALA A 109 9.78 1.57 -17.07
N ILE A 110 9.47 0.46 -16.37
CA ILE A 110 10.48 -0.56 -16.02
C ILE A 110 11.12 -1.14 -17.29
N ASP A 111 10.32 -1.53 -18.28
CA ASP A 111 10.80 -2.10 -19.55
C ASP A 111 11.62 -1.08 -20.36
N ALA A 112 11.19 0.18 -20.42
CA ALA A 112 11.90 1.23 -21.11
C ALA A 112 13.24 1.59 -20.45
N ALA A 113 13.26 1.72 -19.11
CA ALA A 113 14.49 2.00 -18.37
C ALA A 113 15.52 0.88 -18.55
N ALA A 114 15.08 -0.38 -18.46
CA ALA A 114 15.95 -1.54 -18.68
C ALA A 114 16.51 -1.59 -20.11
N LYS A 115 15.67 -1.35 -21.14
CA LYS A 115 16.11 -1.28 -22.56
C LYS A 115 17.07 -0.12 -22.83
N ALA A 116 16.96 0.97 -22.07
CA ALA A 116 17.88 2.09 -22.13
C ALA A 116 19.23 1.82 -21.42
N GLY A 117 19.40 0.64 -20.82
CA GLY A 117 20.62 0.25 -20.11
C GLY A 117 20.77 0.90 -18.73
N LEU A 118 19.69 1.44 -18.16
CA LEU A 118 19.70 2.09 -16.85
C LEU A 118 19.72 1.04 -15.73
N PHE A 119 20.47 1.31 -14.67
CA PHE A 119 20.45 0.47 -13.47
C PHE A 119 19.10 0.66 -12.76
N THR A 120 18.21 -0.31 -12.93
CA THR A 120 16.80 -0.21 -12.56
C THR A 120 16.49 -1.09 -11.35
N VAL A 121 15.92 -0.49 -10.31
CA VAL A 121 15.37 -1.16 -9.14
C VAL A 121 13.86 -1.02 -9.17
N VAL A 122 13.13 -2.12 -9.04
CA VAL A 122 11.67 -2.07 -8.89
C VAL A 122 11.33 -1.84 -7.42
N LEU A 123 10.54 -0.82 -7.14
CA LEU A 123 9.97 -0.57 -5.82
C LEU A 123 8.63 -1.29 -5.69
N MET A 124 8.58 -2.28 -4.80
CA MET A 124 7.40 -3.07 -4.53
C MET A 124 6.76 -2.59 -3.23
N HIS A 125 5.61 -1.91 -3.32
CA HIS A 125 4.91 -1.31 -2.17
C HIS A 125 3.89 -2.23 -1.50
N SER A 126 3.79 -3.49 -1.93
CA SER A 126 2.91 -4.52 -1.37
C SER A 126 3.64 -5.87 -1.30
N PHE A 127 2.94 -6.96 -1.00
CA PHE A 127 3.52 -8.29 -0.99
C PHE A 127 3.99 -8.71 -2.38
N TYR A 128 5.27 -9.04 -2.48
CA TYR A 128 5.88 -9.64 -3.65
C TYR A 128 5.16 -10.93 -4.07
N SER A 129 4.69 -11.76 -3.12
CA SER A 129 3.95 -12.99 -3.48
C SER A 129 2.66 -12.71 -4.24
N PHE A 130 2.06 -11.53 -4.11
CA PHE A 130 0.89 -11.18 -4.91
C PHE A 130 1.25 -11.09 -6.40
N PHE A 131 2.36 -10.40 -6.70
CA PHE A 131 2.86 -10.21 -8.06
C PHE A 131 3.49 -11.48 -8.65
N ASP A 132 4.13 -12.32 -7.83
CA ASP A 132 4.70 -13.61 -8.27
C ASP A 132 3.64 -14.73 -8.40
N GLY A 133 2.43 -14.51 -7.88
CA GLY A 133 1.35 -15.48 -7.84
C GLY A 133 0.02 -14.97 -8.41
N PRO A 134 -0.99 -14.62 -7.57
CA PRO A 134 -2.35 -14.30 -8.03
C PRO A 134 -2.45 -13.26 -9.13
N PHE A 135 -1.65 -12.19 -9.08
CA PHE A 135 -1.69 -11.12 -10.09
C PHE A 135 -1.48 -11.66 -11.52
N ARG A 136 -0.64 -12.69 -11.67
CA ARG A 136 -0.31 -13.31 -12.97
C ARG A 136 -1.48 -14.01 -13.65
N ARG A 137 -2.53 -14.34 -12.89
CA ARG A 137 -3.72 -15.04 -13.37
C ARG A 137 -4.87 -14.09 -13.67
N THR A 138 -4.67 -12.78 -13.54
CA THR A 138 -5.72 -11.78 -13.76
C THR A 138 -5.84 -11.42 -15.25
N PRO A 139 -7.02 -10.95 -15.70
CA PRO A 139 -7.20 -10.39 -17.04
C PRO A 139 -6.28 -9.19 -17.32
N ILE A 140 -5.91 -8.42 -16.29
CA ILE A 140 -4.94 -7.32 -16.37
C ILE A 140 -3.60 -7.86 -16.86
N THR A 141 -3.07 -8.92 -16.24
CA THR A 141 -1.81 -9.53 -16.67
C THR A 141 -1.88 -10.11 -18.09
N ALA A 142 -3.00 -10.72 -18.48
CA ALA A 142 -3.17 -11.21 -19.84
C ALA A 142 -3.09 -10.05 -20.86
N ALA A 143 -3.77 -8.92 -20.59
CA ALA A 143 -3.72 -7.73 -21.43
C ALA A 143 -2.32 -7.09 -21.51
N LEU A 144 -1.61 -7.05 -20.38
CA LEU A 144 -0.21 -6.59 -20.33
C LEU A 144 0.72 -7.48 -21.17
N ALA A 145 0.55 -8.81 -21.08
CA ALA A 145 1.35 -9.75 -21.86
C ALA A 145 1.11 -9.59 -23.37
N MET A 146 -0.13 -9.34 -23.81
CA MET A 146 -0.44 -9.04 -25.21
C MET A 146 0.24 -7.76 -25.72
N ARG A 147 0.50 -6.80 -24.83
CA ARG A 147 1.30 -5.59 -25.11
C ARG A 147 2.83 -5.84 -25.01
N GLY A 148 3.26 -7.08 -24.83
CA GLY A 148 4.68 -7.44 -24.63
C GLY A 148 5.22 -7.13 -23.23
N LEU A 149 4.40 -6.61 -22.33
CA LEU A 149 4.77 -6.14 -20.98
C LEU A 149 4.33 -7.12 -19.89
N GLY A 150 4.48 -8.43 -20.15
CA GLY A 150 4.17 -9.46 -19.16
C GLY A 150 4.96 -9.24 -17.86
N PRO A 151 4.33 -9.16 -16.66
CA PRO A 151 5.00 -8.78 -15.42
C PRO A 151 6.25 -9.61 -15.10
N ARG A 152 6.20 -10.94 -15.30
CA ARG A 152 7.37 -11.81 -15.06
C ARG A 152 8.57 -11.41 -15.91
N ARG A 153 8.34 -11.11 -17.20
CA ARG A 153 9.39 -10.68 -18.12
C ARG A 153 9.92 -9.32 -17.70
N VAL A 154 9.05 -8.34 -17.47
CA VAL A 154 9.44 -6.97 -17.11
C VAL A 154 10.22 -6.95 -15.79
N MET A 155 9.73 -7.62 -14.75
CA MET A 155 10.41 -7.75 -13.45
C MET A 155 11.75 -8.51 -13.56
N SER A 156 11.89 -9.41 -14.54
CA SER A 156 13.17 -10.11 -14.77
C SER A 156 14.25 -9.19 -15.36
N GLN A 157 13.88 -8.07 -15.99
CA GLN A 157 14.81 -7.12 -16.60
C GLN A 157 15.44 -6.15 -15.59
N ALA A 158 14.73 -5.81 -14.51
CA ALA A 158 15.29 -4.99 -13.44
C ALA A 158 16.49 -5.67 -12.77
N GLN A 159 17.43 -4.91 -12.24
CA GLN A 159 18.62 -5.45 -11.57
C GLN A 159 18.27 -5.96 -10.16
N ARG A 160 17.37 -5.26 -9.46
CA ARG A 160 16.85 -5.66 -8.14
C ARG A 160 15.36 -5.36 -8.01
N VAL A 161 14.73 -6.00 -7.03
CA VAL A 161 13.38 -5.66 -6.55
C VAL A 161 13.48 -5.36 -5.06
N LEU A 162 13.15 -4.14 -4.66
CA LEU A 162 13.11 -3.71 -3.27
C LEU A 162 11.67 -3.81 -2.76
N VAL A 163 11.43 -4.69 -1.79
CA VAL A 163 10.10 -4.97 -1.24
C VAL A 163 9.92 -4.26 0.09
N CYS A 164 8.99 -3.30 0.08
CA CYS A 164 8.61 -2.44 1.19
C CYS A 164 7.45 -3.03 2.01
N ALA A 165 7.59 -4.29 2.41
CA ALA A 165 6.60 -5.00 3.21
C ALA A 165 7.28 -5.81 4.32
N ASP A 166 6.51 -6.31 5.28
CA ASP A 166 7.05 -7.23 6.27
C ASP A 166 7.32 -8.59 5.65
N ARG A 167 8.58 -9.02 5.74
CA ARG A 167 9.05 -10.29 5.16
C ARG A 167 8.29 -11.51 5.70
N TRP A 168 7.81 -11.45 6.94
CA TRP A 168 7.17 -12.58 7.61
C TRP A 168 5.67 -12.66 7.34
N LEU A 169 5.04 -11.53 7.02
CA LEU A 169 3.67 -11.50 6.52
C LEU A 169 3.58 -11.83 5.03
N ASP A 170 4.63 -11.57 4.23
CA ASP A 170 4.63 -11.99 2.84
C ASP A 170 4.95 -13.49 2.70
N PRO A 171 4.07 -14.29 2.08
CA PRO A 171 4.34 -15.67 1.71
C PRO A 171 5.68 -15.92 1.00
N ALA A 172 6.17 -14.97 0.21
CA ALA A 172 7.43 -15.06 -0.51
C ALA A 172 8.68 -14.86 0.38
N GLY A 173 8.52 -14.25 1.56
CA GLY A 173 9.61 -14.02 2.52
C GLY A 173 9.76 -15.11 3.58
N SER A 174 8.75 -15.99 3.70
CA SER A 174 8.68 -17.07 4.69
C SER A 174 9.70 -18.19 4.44
N PRO A 175 10.47 -18.64 5.46
CA PRO A 175 11.39 -19.78 5.33
C PRO A 175 10.68 -21.05 4.85
N GLY A 176 11.24 -21.74 3.85
CA GLY A 176 10.72 -23.01 3.35
C GLY A 176 9.67 -22.92 2.24
N ARG A 177 9.07 -21.75 1.97
CA ARG A 177 8.33 -21.53 0.71
C ARG A 177 9.34 -21.13 -0.37
N LYS A 178 9.46 -21.96 -1.40
CA LYS A 178 10.17 -21.60 -2.64
C LYS A 178 9.34 -20.54 -3.39
N GLY A 179 9.33 -19.31 -2.89
CA GLY A 179 8.97 -18.16 -3.72
C GLY A 179 9.87 -18.19 -4.95
N ILE A 180 9.29 -18.05 -6.15
CA ILE A 180 10.05 -18.16 -7.40
C ILE A 180 11.03 -16.97 -7.53
N GLY A 181 10.84 -15.91 -6.74
CA GLY A 181 11.58 -14.66 -6.78
C GLY A 181 12.91 -14.54 -6.03
N ASN A 182 13.19 -15.32 -4.98
CA ASN A 182 14.49 -15.22 -4.28
C ASN A 182 15.57 -16.12 -4.91
N GLN A 183 15.58 -16.21 -6.24
CA GLN A 183 16.73 -16.77 -6.94
C GLN A 183 17.82 -15.69 -6.97
N ASN A 184 18.99 -16.01 -6.41
CA ASN A 184 20.22 -15.24 -6.50
C ASN A 184 20.23 -13.85 -5.81
N GLY A 185 19.42 -13.62 -4.77
CA GLY A 185 19.46 -12.38 -3.99
C GLY A 185 18.93 -11.14 -4.73
N LYS A 186 18.14 -11.35 -5.80
CA LYS A 186 17.54 -10.26 -6.59
C LYS A 186 16.47 -9.47 -5.82
N VAL A 187 15.74 -10.16 -4.94
CA VAL A 187 14.66 -9.59 -4.13
C VAL A 187 15.22 -9.22 -2.77
N LEU A 188 15.18 -7.92 -2.46
CA LEU A 188 15.64 -7.34 -1.22
C LEU A 188 14.43 -6.90 -0.41
N TRP A 189 14.47 -7.15 0.90
CA TRP A 189 13.40 -6.79 1.82
C TRP A 189 13.86 -5.63 2.67
N SER A 190 13.22 -4.46 2.52
CA SER A 190 13.48 -3.35 3.43
C SER A 190 12.69 -3.48 4.74
N GLY A 191 11.57 -4.20 4.71
CA GLY A 191 10.54 -4.13 5.75
C GLY A 191 9.41 -3.19 5.34
N ALA A 192 8.30 -3.21 6.07
CA ALA A 192 7.25 -2.23 5.84
C ALA A 192 7.78 -0.82 6.13
N VAL A 193 7.59 0.11 5.20
CA VAL A 193 7.93 1.52 5.43
C VAL A 193 6.76 2.15 6.18
N VAL A 194 6.86 2.11 7.51
CA VAL A 194 5.92 2.73 8.45
C VAL A 194 6.69 3.72 9.30
N ASP A 195 6.18 4.94 9.40
CA ASP A 195 6.76 5.98 10.23
C ASP A 195 5.87 6.12 11.47
N VAL A 196 6.08 5.16 12.37
CA VAL A 196 5.40 4.97 13.65
C VAL A 196 6.44 4.51 14.69
N ASP A 197 6.61 5.30 15.74
CA ASP A 197 7.58 5.06 16.82
C ASP A 197 6.94 4.45 18.07
N ARG A 198 5.61 4.57 18.22
CA ARG A 198 4.86 4.15 19.40
C ARG A 198 3.58 3.39 19.06
N PRO A 199 3.20 2.41 19.90
CA PRO A 199 1.91 1.74 19.76
C PRO A 199 0.75 2.70 20.01
N ALA A 200 -0.46 2.30 19.63
CA ALA A 200 -1.67 2.98 20.07
C ALA A 200 -1.74 3.00 21.59
N ARG A 201 -2.20 4.12 22.15
CA ARG A 201 -2.45 4.22 23.59
C ARG A 201 -3.60 3.31 24.00
N GLY A 202 -4.51 3.05 23.06
CA GLY A 202 -5.78 2.43 23.32
C GLY A 202 -6.63 3.31 24.24
N THR A 203 -7.76 2.76 24.66
CA THR A 203 -8.66 3.38 25.62
C THR A 203 -8.35 2.83 27.02
N ALA A 204 -8.54 3.64 28.07
CA ALA A 204 -8.29 3.21 29.44
C ALA A 204 -9.16 2.00 29.83
N PRO A 205 -8.74 1.12 30.75
CA PRO A 205 -9.58 0.01 31.21
C PRO A 205 -10.96 0.50 31.67
N GLY A 206 -12.03 -0.09 31.13
CA GLY A 206 -13.42 0.29 31.44
C GLY A 206 -13.98 1.46 30.62
N SER A 207 -13.22 2.02 29.68
CA SER A 207 -13.73 3.02 28.73
C SER A 207 -14.21 2.39 27.42
N ILE A 208 -15.07 3.12 26.70
CA ILE A 208 -15.67 2.69 25.44
C ILE A 208 -14.56 2.53 24.38
N PRO A 209 -14.39 1.35 23.76
CA PRO A 209 -13.39 1.16 22.70
C PRO A 209 -13.69 2.01 21.47
N ARG A 210 -12.65 2.47 20.79
CA ARG A 210 -12.75 3.23 19.55
C ARG A 210 -12.34 2.40 18.34
N VAL A 211 -13.16 2.39 17.30
CA VAL A 211 -12.91 1.67 16.04
C VAL A 211 -12.74 2.65 14.90
N LEU A 212 -11.68 2.48 14.10
CA LEU A 212 -11.52 3.18 12.83
C LEU A 212 -12.08 2.32 11.70
N ILE A 213 -13.03 2.85 10.94
CA ILE A 213 -13.45 2.27 9.66
C ILE A 213 -12.79 3.08 8.54
N SER A 214 -11.78 2.51 7.88
CA SER A 214 -11.00 3.19 6.83
C SER A 214 -10.97 2.36 5.54
N LEU A 215 -11.59 2.89 4.48
CA LEU A 215 -12.01 2.11 3.31
C LEU A 215 -11.47 2.63 1.97
N SER A 216 -10.23 3.14 1.98
CA SER A 216 -9.41 3.51 0.79
C SER A 216 -9.57 4.93 0.27
N THR A 217 -8.54 5.37 -0.46
CA THR A 217 -8.50 6.54 -1.34
C THR A 217 -8.88 6.21 -2.79
N THR A 218 -9.06 4.93 -3.13
CA THR A 218 -9.51 4.45 -4.44
C THR A 218 -10.99 4.07 -4.39
N ALA A 219 -11.75 4.44 -5.42
CA ALA A 219 -13.15 4.09 -5.54
C ALA A 219 -13.35 2.60 -5.81
N PHE A 220 -14.21 1.95 -5.02
CA PHE A 220 -14.66 0.59 -5.26
C PHE A 220 -16.19 0.52 -5.36
N ASN A 221 -16.72 -0.26 -6.30
CA ASN A 221 -18.16 -0.30 -6.60
C ASN A 221 -19.03 -0.75 -5.40
N VAL A 222 -18.46 -1.51 -4.46
CA VAL A 222 -19.17 -2.02 -3.27
C VAL A 222 -18.91 -1.20 -2.00
N GLN A 223 -18.12 -0.12 -2.10
CA GLN A 223 -17.58 0.63 -0.97
C GLN A 223 -18.68 1.30 -0.15
N GLU A 224 -19.56 2.08 -0.78
CA GLU A 224 -20.64 2.81 -0.10
C GLU A 224 -21.60 1.85 0.61
N ALA A 225 -22.06 0.81 -0.11
CA ALA A 225 -22.93 -0.22 0.46
C ALA A 225 -22.27 -0.94 1.64
N PHE A 226 -20.96 -1.19 1.58
CA PHE A 226 -20.23 -1.76 2.70
C PHE A 226 -20.08 -0.79 3.87
N MET A 227 -19.78 0.49 3.62
CA MET A 227 -19.76 1.55 4.65
C MET A 227 -21.08 1.60 5.40
N GLN A 228 -22.21 1.66 4.67
CA GLN A 228 -23.53 1.69 5.29
C GLN A 228 -23.80 0.43 6.13
N LYS A 229 -23.43 -0.76 5.64
CA LYS A 229 -23.55 -2.01 6.42
C LYS A 229 -22.66 -1.97 7.66
N ALA A 230 -21.45 -1.44 7.56
CA ALA A 230 -20.51 -1.39 8.68
C ALA A 230 -21.01 -0.44 9.78
N VAL A 231 -21.53 0.74 9.43
CA VAL A 231 -22.12 1.66 10.43
C VAL A 231 -23.41 1.09 11.05
N ASN A 232 -24.21 0.35 10.28
CA ASN A 232 -25.38 -0.35 10.82
C ASN A 232 -24.98 -1.48 11.78
N ALA A 233 -23.86 -2.17 11.52
CA ALA A 233 -23.38 -3.27 12.36
C ALA A 233 -22.92 -2.81 13.75
N VAL A 234 -22.39 -1.58 13.85
CA VAL A 234 -21.86 -1.02 15.10
C VAL A 234 -22.88 -0.17 15.87
N ALA A 235 -24.09 0.03 15.34
CA ALA A 235 -25.09 0.94 15.91
C ALA A 235 -25.44 0.63 17.37
N GLU A 236 -25.54 -0.65 17.71
CA GLU A 236 -25.87 -1.13 19.07
C GLU A 236 -24.63 -1.63 19.83
N MET A 237 -23.43 -1.50 19.24
CA MET A 237 -22.19 -1.91 19.90
C MET A 237 -21.74 -0.82 20.87
N PRO A 238 -21.20 -1.17 22.06
CA PRO A 238 -20.67 -0.21 23.01
C PRO A 238 -19.29 0.28 22.57
N VAL A 239 -19.21 0.94 21.42
CA VAL A 239 -17.98 1.46 20.79
C VAL A 239 -18.22 2.87 20.25
N GLU A 240 -17.15 3.66 20.20
CA GLU A 240 -17.09 4.89 19.40
C GLU A 240 -16.48 4.56 18.04
N VAL A 241 -17.02 5.11 16.96
CA VAL A 241 -16.54 4.82 15.61
C VAL A 241 -16.19 6.09 14.87
N ILE A 242 -15.01 6.06 14.24
CA ILE A 242 -14.60 7.06 13.26
C ILE A 242 -14.64 6.39 11.89
N LEU A 243 -15.45 6.91 10.97
CA LEU A 243 -15.51 6.47 9.58
C LEU A 243 -14.86 7.51 8.69
N THR A 244 -13.87 7.11 7.90
CA THR A 244 -13.32 7.93 6.80
C THR A 244 -13.84 7.41 5.46
N THR A 245 -14.57 8.25 4.72
CA THR A 245 -15.20 7.86 3.44
C THR A 245 -14.25 7.91 2.25
N GLY A 246 -13.16 8.68 2.35
CA GLY A 246 -12.27 8.97 1.25
C GLY A 246 -12.94 9.87 0.18
N PRO A 247 -12.19 10.25 -0.86
CA PRO A 247 -12.64 11.21 -1.87
C PRO A 247 -13.77 10.68 -2.77
N ALA A 248 -13.97 9.36 -2.82
CA ALA A 248 -14.92 8.72 -3.72
C ALA A 248 -16.37 8.77 -3.23
N ILE A 249 -16.59 8.89 -1.91
CA ILE A 249 -17.90 8.80 -1.27
C ILE A 249 -18.15 10.07 -0.45
N ASP A 250 -19.26 10.75 -0.72
CA ASP A 250 -19.72 11.88 0.08
C ASP A 250 -20.10 11.41 1.50
N PRO A 251 -19.49 11.97 2.58
CA PRO A 251 -19.90 11.70 3.95
C PRO A 251 -21.41 11.79 4.19
N ALA A 252 -22.11 12.70 3.51
CA ALA A 252 -23.54 12.90 3.67
C ALA A 252 -24.39 11.74 3.12
N ALA A 253 -23.82 10.86 2.28
CA ALA A 253 -24.49 9.66 1.78
C ALA A 253 -24.62 8.56 2.85
N ILE A 254 -23.83 8.63 3.93
CA ILE A 254 -23.82 7.61 4.99
C ILE A 254 -24.77 8.02 6.12
N GLN A 255 -25.79 7.19 6.35
CA GLN A 255 -26.69 7.33 7.50
C GLN A 255 -26.05 6.72 8.73
N ALA A 256 -25.39 7.56 9.53
CA ALA A 256 -24.63 7.14 10.71
C ALA A 256 -25.48 7.16 12.00
N PRO A 257 -25.37 6.12 12.86
CA PRO A 257 -25.90 6.15 14.23
C PRO A 257 -25.11 7.12 15.12
N SER A 258 -25.63 7.42 16.31
CA SER A 258 -25.07 8.44 17.21
C SER A 258 -23.65 8.15 17.71
N ASN A 259 -23.21 6.90 17.67
CA ASN A 259 -21.87 6.49 18.06
C ASN A 259 -20.85 6.50 16.90
N VAL A 260 -21.24 6.97 15.71
CA VAL A 260 -20.38 7.03 14.52
C VAL A 260 -20.18 8.48 14.07
N ALA A 261 -18.91 8.92 14.04
CA ALA A 261 -18.50 10.17 13.42
C ALA A 261 -18.00 9.91 11.99
N VAL A 262 -18.63 10.55 11.00
CA VAL A 262 -18.27 10.40 9.58
C VAL A 262 -17.44 11.59 9.11
N HIS A 263 -16.29 11.30 8.53
CA HIS A 263 -15.37 12.28 7.97
C HIS A 263 -15.04 11.93 6.53
N ASN A 264 -14.82 12.94 5.68
CA ASN A 264 -14.29 12.70 4.34
C ASN A 264 -12.88 12.10 4.43
N TYR A 265 -12.00 12.80 5.15
CA TYR A 265 -10.61 12.41 5.32
C TYR A 265 -10.12 12.79 6.71
N LEU A 266 -9.40 11.86 7.33
CA LEU A 266 -8.54 12.10 8.49
C LEU A 266 -7.22 11.36 8.25
N PRO A 267 -6.08 11.89 8.69
CA PRO A 267 -4.82 11.15 8.61
C PRO A 267 -4.89 9.91 9.50
N ASP A 268 -4.91 8.71 8.91
CA ASP A 268 -4.97 7.43 9.65
C ASP A 268 -3.93 7.39 10.80
N ARG A 269 -2.72 7.93 10.57
CA ARG A 269 -1.64 8.01 11.57
C ARG A 269 -2.00 8.85 12.80
N GLU A 270 -2.81 9.87 12.65
CA GLU A 270 -3.24 10.72 13.77
C GLU A 270 -4.38 10.09 14.55
N VAL A 271 -5.24 9.32 13.87
CA VAL A 271 -6.44 8.69 14.47
C VAL A 271 -6.12 7.36 15.14
N MET A 272 -5.33 6.50 14.49
CA MET A 272 -5.00 5.15 14.97
C MET A 272 -4.41 5.10 16.39
N PRO A 273 -3.59 6.06 16.87
CA PRO A 273 -3.10 6.09 18.24
C PRO A 273 -4.18 6.06 19.33
N GLU A 274 -5.42 6.48 18.99
CA GLU A 274 -6.56 6.53 19.90
C GLU A 274 -7.57 5.40 19.65
N CYS A 275 -7.30 4.48 18.73
CA CYS A 275 -8.17 3.36 18.40
C CYS A 275 -7.79 2.08 19.16
N ASN A 276 -8.69 1.10 19.11
CA ASN A 276 -8.50 -0.25 19.63
C ASN A 276 -8.56 -1.31 18.52
N ALA A 277 -9.20 -1.01 17.38
CA ALA A 277 -9.25 -1.88 16.22
C ALA A 277 -9.50 -1.08 14.93
N VAL A 278 -9.22 -1.71 13.79
CA VAL A 278 -9.49 -1.16 12.46
C VAL A 278 -10.40 -2.10 11.65
N LEU A 279 -11.43 -1.57 11.01
CA LEU A 279 -12.15 -2.24 9.92
C LEU A 279 -11.68 -1.62 8.60
N GLY A 280 -11.06 -2.42 7.76
CA GLY A 280 -10.50 -1.94 6.50
C GLY A 280 -10.74 -2.91 5.35
N HIS A 281 -10.47 -2.47 4.14
CA HIS A 281 -10.60 -3.31 2.94
C HIS A 281 -9.38 -4.22 2.71
N GLY A 282 -8.36 -4.17 3.59
CA GLY A 282 -7.11 -4.93 3.44
C GLY A 282 -6.08 -4.26 2.53
N GLY A 283 -6.13 -2.95 2.30
CA GLY A 283 -5.07 -2.23 1.61
C GLY A 283 -3.75 -2.35 2.38
N HIS A 284 -2.64 -2.62 1.68
CA HIS A 284 -1.36 -2.94 2.32
C HIS A 284 -0.88 -1.81 3.25
N ALA A 285 -0.86 -0.56 2.79
CA ALA A 285 -0.36 0.58 3.56
C ALA A 285 -1.13 0.80 4.89
N THR A 286 -2.46 0.92 4.84
CA THR A 286 -3.31 1.08 6.04
C THR A 286 -3.21 -0.13 6.97
N THR A 287 -3.09 -1.35 6.42
CA THR A 287 -2.94 -2.56 7.23
C THR A 287 -1.61 -2.57 7.99
N MET A 288 -0.49 -2.26 7.31
CA MET A 288 0.81 -2.18 7.96
C MET A 288 0.84 -1.05 9.00
N LEU A 289 0.19 0.09 8.73
CA LEU A 289 0.08 1.20 9.67
C LEU A 289 -0.71 0.81 10.94
N ALA A 290 -1.86 0.15 10.77
CA ALA A 290 -2.67 -0.34 11.88
C ALA A 290 -1.87 -1.31 12.78
N LEU A 291 -1.23 -2.31 12.16
CA LEU A 291 -0.38 -3.26 12.88
C LEU A 291 0.81 -2.57 13.55
N ALA A 292 1.42 -1.56 12.92
CA ALA A 292 2.51 -0.77 13.50
C ALA A 292 2.05 0.06 14.72
N HIS A 293 0.76 0.29 14.89
CA HIS A 293 0.15 0.82 16.11
C HIS A 293 -0.34 -0.28 17.08
N ASP A 294 0.04 -1.54 16.88
CA ASP A 294 -0.43 -2.70 17.65
C ASP A 294 -1.95 -2.96 17.53
N LEU A 295 -2.62 -2.35 16.54
CA LEU A 295 -4.06 -2.50 16.34
C LEU A 295 -4.37 -3.80 15.58
N PRO A 296 -5.22 -4.67 16.14
CA PRO A 296 -5.80 -5.75 15.37
C PRO A 296 -6.83 -5.19 14.36
N LEU A 297 -7.08 -5.95 13.28
CA LEU A 297 -7.99 -5.48 12.24
C LEU A 297 -8.94 -6.56 11.70
N VAL A 298 -10.08 -6.11 11.21
CA VAL A 298 -10.99 -6.89 10.36
C VAL A 298 -10.80 -6.42 8.92
N ALA A 299 -10.41 -7.33 8.03
CA ALA A 299 -10.22 -7.07 6.60
C ALA A 299 -11.43 -7.53 5.80
N ALA A 300 -12.01 -6.66 4.98
CA ALA A 300 -13.12 -6.94 4.07
C ALA A 300 -12.77 -6.55 2.62
N PRO A 301 -12.11 -7.43 1.85
CA PRO A 301 -11.66 -7.11 0.50
C PRO A 301 -12.80 -6.65 -0.41
N MET A 302 -12.61 -5.49 -1.05
CA MET A 302 -13.58 -4.83 -1.91
C MET A 302 -13.32 -5.07 -3.41
N HIS A 303 -12.11 -5.50 -3.78
CA HIS A 303 -11.76 -5.76 -5.16
C HIS A 303 -11.14 -7.16 -5.36
N PRO A 304 -11.68 -8.00 -6.26
CA PRO A 304 -11.25 -9.40 -6.40
C PRO A 304 -9.89 -9.58 -7.09
N LEU A 305 -9.43 -8.56 -7.83
CA LEU A 305 -8.16 -8.61 -8.60
C LEU A 305 -6.99 -7.88 -7.92
N LEU A 306 -7.20 -7.28 -6.74
CA LEU A 306 -6.13 -6.60 -5.99
C LEU A 306 -5.59 -7.49 -4.86
N ASP A 307 -4.53 -7.02 -4.22
CA ASP A 307 -3.79 -7.68 -3.15
C ASP A 307 -4.57 -7.83 -1.83
N GLN A 308 -5.64 -7.07 -1.65
CA GLN A 308 -6.49 -6.99 -0.46
C GLN A 308 -6.78 -8.32 0.24
N ARG A 309 -7.15 -9.35 -0.53
CA ARG A 309 -7.44 -10.68 0.02
C ARG A 309 -6.18 -11.37 0.56
N MET A 310 -5.05 -11.23 -0.13
CA MET A 310 -3.78 -11.79 0.34
C MET A 310 -3.31 -11.07 1.60
N VAL A 311 -3.46 -9.74 1.66
CA VAL A 311 -3.14 -8.95 2.85
C VAL A 311 -3.99 -9.39 4.04
N GLY A 312 -5.31 -9.44 3.89
CA GLY A 312 -6.21 -9.87 4.96
C GLY A 312 -5.97 -11.33 5.40
N GLN A 313 -5.64 -12.23 4.46
CA GLN A 313 -5.27 -13.60 4.80
C GLN A 313 -3.97 -13.66 5.61
N ALA A 314 -2.93 -12.90 5.24
CA ALA A 314 -1.68 -12.86 5.98
C ALA A 314 -1.87 -12.35 7.42
N VAL A 315 -2.74 -11.35 7.61
CA VAL A 315 -3.12 -10.86 8.94
C VAL A 315 -3.81 -11.94 9.76
N GLN A 316 -4.77 -12.65 9.16
CA GLN A 316 -5.48 -13.74 9.83
C GLN A 316 -4.54 -14.91 10.17
N ASP A 317 -3.67 -15.30 9.24
CA ASP A 317 -2.69 -16.38 9.44
C ASP A 317 -1.68 -16.03 10.54
N ALA A 318 -1.36 -14.73 10.70
CA ALA A 318 -0.53 -14.23 11.81
C ALA A 318 -1.30 -14.12 13.14
N GLY A 319 -2.61 -14.40 13.16
CA GLY A 319 -3.46 -14.26 14.34
C GLY A 319 -3.76 -12.80 14.74
N ALA A 320 -3.40 -11.82 13.91
CA ALA A 320 -3.48 -10.39 14.22
C ALA A 320 -4.82 -9.75 13.78
N GLY A 321 -5.78 -10.54 13.31
CA GLY A 321 -7.05 -10.03 12.80
C GLY A 321 -7.91 -11.10 12.14
N LEU A 322 -8.99 -10.67 11.49
CA LEU A 322 -9.95 -11.54 10.81
C LEU A 322 -10.17 -11.11 9.36
N LEU A 323 -10.31 -12.07 8.45
CA LEU A 323 -10.75 -11.84 7.07
C LEU A 323 -12.23 -12.19 6.93
N ILE A 324 -13.04 -11.21 6.51
CA ILE A 324 -14.45 -11.40 6.18
C ILE A 324 -14.70 -11.07 4.69
N LYS A 325 -15.87 -11.44 4.19
CA LYS A 325 -16.29 -11.04 2.84
C LYS A 325 -16.87 -9.63 2.88
N ALA A 326 -16.63 -8.80 1.85
CA ALA A 326 -17.38 -7.55 1.68
C ALA A 326 -18.90 -7.75 1.59
N SER A 327 -19.35 -8.95 1.19
CA SER A 327 -20.77 -9.32 1.19
C SER A 327 -21.31 -9.76 2.55
N ALA A 328 -20.50 -9.79 3.61
CA ALA A 328 -20.92 -10.21 4.94
C ALA A 328 -22.15 -9.40 5.42
N PRO A 329 -23.11 -10.07 6.10
CA PRO A 329 -24.23 -9.39 6.76
C PRO A 329 -23.76 -8.61 8.00
N THR A 330 -24.61 -7.72 8.50
CA THR A 330 -24.28 -6.82 9.62
C THR A 330 -23.91 -7.57 10.90
N ASP A 331 -24.58 -8.69 11.19
CA ASP A 331 -24.29 -9.54 12.37
C ASP A 331 -22.93 -10.23 12.27
N GLU A 332 -22.46 -10.57 11.07
CA GLU A 332 -21.10 -11.10 10.85
C GLU A 332 -20.04 -10.00 11.05
N ILE A 333 -20.28 -8.78 10.56
CA ILE A 333 -19.38 -7.64 10.77
C ILE A 333 -19.27 -7.32 12.26
N ALA A 334 -20.41 -7.21 12.96
CA ALA A 334 -20.46 -6.92 14.39
C ALA A 334 -19.74 -8.00 15.22
N ARG A 335 -19.98 -9.29 14.92
CA ARG A 335 -19.28 -10.40 15.58
C ARG A 335 -17.77 -10.36 15.34
N ALA A 336 -17.33 -10.10 14.11
CA ALA A 336 -15.91 -10.03 13.79
C ALA A 336 -15.21 -8.90 14.56
N LEU A 337 -15.84 -7.72 14.63
CA LEU A 337 -15.35 -6.60 15.43
C LEU A 337 -15.32 -6.94 16.93
N GLY A 338 -16.38 -7.55 17.47
CA GLY A 338 -16.42 -7.99 18.87
C GLY A 338 -15.29 -8.97 19.20
N ILE A 339 -15.07 -9.98 18.36
CA ILE A 339 -13.97 -10.95 18.55
C ILE A 339 -12.60 -10.25 18.58
N VAL A 340 -12.36 -9.33 17.64
CA VAL A 340 -11.09 -8.59 17.56
C VAL A 340 -10.89 -7.66 18.77
N LEU A 341 -11.95 -7.02 19.25
CA LEU A 341 -11.91 -6.13 20.41
C LEU A 341 -11.69 -6.89 21.71
N ASP A 342 -12.33 -8.06 21.87
CA ASP A 342 -12.34 -8.82 23.14
C ASP A 342 -11.15 -9.77 23.27
N SER A 343 -10.64 -10.32 22.18
CA SER A 343 -9.60 -11.35 22.20
C SER A 343 -8.20 -10.82 22.57
N GLU A 344 -7.73 -11.17 23.77
CA GLU A 344 -6.35 -10.88 24.19
C GLU A 344 -5.32 -11.54 23.28
N ALA A 345 -5.57 -12.76 22.83
CA ALA A 345 -4.67 -13.49 21.93
C ALA A 345 -4.46 -12.72 20.61
N ILE A 346 -5.55 -12.17 20.02
CA ILE A 346 -5.46 -11.37 18.79
C ILE A 346 -4.70 -10.07 19.03
N ARG A 347 -4.97 -9.37 20.15
CA ARG A 347 -4.24 -8.13 20.50
C ARG A 347 -2.75 -8.39 20.72
N LEU A 348 -2.38 -9.48 21.40
CA LEU A 348 -0.98 -9.86 21.61
C LEU A 348 -0.28 -10.22 20.29
N ALA A 349 -0.96 -10.90 19.37
CA ALA A 349 -0.45 -11.21 18.04
C ALA A 349 -0.24 -9.94 17.20
N ALA A 350 -1.22 -9.03 17.17
CA ALA A 350 -1.09 -7.73 16.52
C ALA A 350 0.08 -6.93 17.11
N SER A 351 0.23 -6.92 18.44
CA SER A 351 1.36 -6.26 19.12
C SER A 351 2.72 -6.89 18.79
N ALA A 352 2.77 -8.21 18.61
CA ALA A 352 4.01 -8.90 18.22
C ALA A 352 4.42 -8.54 16.78
N VAL A 353 3.44 -8.42 15.88
CA VAL A 353 3.68 -7.91 14.52
C VAL A 353 4.10 -6.45 14.58
N GLY A 354 3.40 -5.60 15.32
CA GLY A 354 3.70 -4.17 15.42
C GLY A 354 5.09 -3.87 15.96
N ARG A 355 5.54 -4.56 17.02
CA ARG A 355 6.94 -4.47 17.50
C ARG A 355 7.95 -4.80 16.41
N ARG A 356 7.67 -5.81 15.58
CA ARG A 356 8.53 -6.19 14.46
C ARG A 356 8.57 -5.11 13.37
N LEU A 357 7.42 -4.54 13.02
CA LEU A 357 7.33 -3.46 12.03
C LEU A 357 8.11 -2.22 12.49
N ARG A 358 7.88 -1.76 13.73
CA ARG A 358 8.60 -0.61 14.30
C ARG A 358 10.10 -0.84 14.42
N GLY A 359 10.51 -2.07 14.75
CA GLY A 359 11.92 -2.44 14.89
C GLY A 359 12.71 -2.62 13.59
N ALA A 360 12.02 -2.73 12.43
CA ALA A 360 12.68 -3.00 11.14
C ALA A 360 13.26 -1.76 10.46
N ASP A 361 12.77 -0.56 10.82
CA ASP A 361 13.12 0.72 10.18
C ASP A 361 13.19 0.61 8.65
N GLY A 362 12.03 0.33 8.04
CA GLY A 362 11.96 -0.02 6.62
C GLY A 362 12.42 1.10 5.68
N ALA A 363 12.27 2.36 6.09
CA ALA A 363 12.75 3.51 5.33
C ALA A 363 14.27 3.52 5.27
N LEU A 364 14.94 3.47 6.44
CA LEU A 364 16.41 3.52 6.52
C LEU A 364 17.04 2.27 5.91
N THR A 365 16.46 1.10 6.16
CA THR A 365 16.94 -0.15 5.56
C THR A 365 16.84 -0.08 4.03
N GLY A 366 15.73 0.41 3.48
CA GLY A 366 15.57 0.60 2.04
C GLY A 366 16.58 1.59 1.45
N ALA A 367 16.80 2.72 2.13
CA ALA A 367 17.78 3.73 1.71
C ALA A 367 19.22 3.18 1.68
N ARG A 368 19.62 2.42 2.71
CA ARG A 368 20.95 1.77 2.77
C ARG A 368 21.14 0.76 1.65
N LEU A 369 20.13 -0.09 1.41
CA LEU A 369 20.16 -1.05 0.31
C LEU A 369 20.29 -0.37 -1.06
N LEU A 370 19.61 0.75 -1.29
CA LEU A 370 19.75 1.53 -2.52
C LEU A 370 21.13 2.20 -2.63
N ALA A 371 21.65 2.75 -1.53
CA ALA A 371 22.98 3.35 -1.49
C ALA A 371 24.08 2.32 -1.82
N GLU A 372 24.00 1.11 -1.28
CA GLU A 372 24.91 -0.01 -1.58
C GLU A 372 24.90 -0.41 -3.07
N LEU A 373 23.76 -0.24 -3.76
CA LEU A 373 23.64 -0.55 -5.19
C LEU A 373 24.17 0.56 -6.11
N SER A 374 24.38 1.77 -5.57
CA SER A 374 24.83 2.93 -6.33
C SER A 374 26.36 3.09 -6.40
N GLY A 375 27.10 2.33 -5.58
CA GLY A 375 28.57 2.27 -5.57
C GLY A 375 29.06 0.94 -6.11
#